data_AF-A0A6P8TRF3-F1
#
_entry.id   AF-A0A6P8TRF3-F1
#
_cell.length_a   1.000
_cell.length_b   1.000
_cell.length_c   1.000
_cell.angle_alpha   90.00
_cell.angle_beta   90.00
_cell.angle_gamma   90.00
#
_symmetry.space_group_name_H-M   'P 1'
#
loop_
_entity.id
_entity.type
_entity.pdbx_description
1 polymer ?
#
loop_
_entity_poly.entity_id
_entity_poly.type
_entity_poly.pdbx_seq_one_letter_code
_entity_poly.pdbx_strand_id
1 'polypeptide(L)'
;MQFISLFVLVSVGLFLLSPVMMAPTPASMCTALKTLNGSLSNRRRYMKHNFPINYTIRVHYEEVFKLSNINRMRLHVEGLDELVLQRLWFQVNRGVLKKIIRVMPERHPSRQYTTELERRFRDAEGVFVQSHPAEVSQSS
;
A
#
# COMPACT_ATOMS: atom_id res chain seq x y z
N MET A 1 46.78 14.38 -12.74
CA MET A 1 45.76 13.57 -13.43
C MET A 1 45.42 12.26 -12.69
N GLN A 2 46.37 11.49 -12.14
CA GLN A 2 46.08 10.21 -11.44
C GLN A 2 45.34 10.37 -10.09
N PHE A 3 45.60 11.43 -9.31
CA PHE A 3 44.96 11.64 -8.00
C PHE A 3 43.44 11.87 -8.07
N ILE A 4 42.96 12.50 -9.15
CA ILE A 4 41.54 12.80 -9.35
C ILE A 4 40.75 11.52 -9.63
N SER A 5 41.36 10.55 -10.34
CA SER A 5 40.73 9.27 -10.69
C SER A 5 40.47 8.37 -9.48
N LEU A 6 41.42 8.30 -8.54
CA LEU A 6 41.26 7.54 -7.30
C LEU A 6 40.16 8.14 -6.40
N PHE A 7 40.06 9.47 -6.34
CA PHE A 7 39.05 10.15 -5.52
C PHE A 7 37.63 9.91 -6.04
N VAL A 8 37.44 9.90 -7.36
CA VAL A 8 36.14 9.62 -8.00
C VAL A 8 35.71 8.17 -7.80
N LEU A 9 36.63 7.20 -7.92
CA LEU A 9 36.36 5.78 -7.69
C LEU A 9 35.95 5.48 -6.24
N VAL A 10 36.64 6.08 -5.27
CA VAL A 10 36.31 5.94 -3.83
C VAL A 10 34.94 6.55 -3.52
N SER A 11 34.63 7.71 -4.11
CA SER A 11 33.35 8.40 -3.91
C SER A 11 32.17 7.62 -4.49
N VAL A 12 32.31 7.08 -5.71
CA VAL A 12 31.27 6.28 -6.36
C VAL A 12 31.08 4.93 -5.65
N GLY A 13 32.17 4.30 -5.18
CA GLY A 13 32.09 3.08 -4.38
C GLY A 13 31.38 3.27 -3.03
N LEU A 14 31.52 4.43 -2.41
CA LEU A 14 30.86 4.76 -1.14
C LEU A 14 29.35 5.03 -1.30
N PHE A 15 28.91 5.57 -2.44
CA PHE A 15 27.49 5.75 -2.75
C PHE A 15 26.74 4.44 -3.01
N LEU A 16 27.42 3.39 -3.50
CA LEU A 16 26.83 2.06 -3.72
C LEU A 16 26.67 1.24 -2.45
N LEU A 17 27.32 1.66 -1.35
CA LEU A 17 27.25 1.00 -0.04
C LEU A 17 26.28 1.68 0.92
N SER A 18 25.57 2.73 0.49
CA SER A 18 24.51 3.31 1.32
C SER A 18 23.45 2.23 1.51
N PRO A 19 23.28 1.67 2.72
CA PRO A 19 22.13 0.81 2.97
C PRO A 19 20.93 1.67 2.65
N VAL A 20 20.03 1.18 1.80
CA VAL A 20 18.70 1.75 1.69
C VAL A 20 18.14 1.71 3.11
N MET A 21 18.19 2.85 3.81
CA MET A 21 17.58 3.00 5.13
C MET A 21 16.09 2.94 4.88
N MET A 22 15.56 1.72 4.79
CA MET A 22 14.14 1.53 5.02
C MET A 22 13.93 1.90 6.49
N ALA A 23 13.16 2.95 6.72
CA ALA A 23 12.66 3.23 8.05
C ALA A 23 12.07 1.91 8.61
N PRO A 24 12.49 1.48 9.81
CA PRO A 24 12.09 0.18 10.32
C PRO A 24 10.58 0.18 10.51
N THR A 25 9.87 -0.62 9.71
CA THR A 25 8.45 -0.89 9.95
C THR A 25 8.31 -1.37 11.40
N PRO A 26 7.47 -0.75 12.24
CA PRO A 26 7.28 -1.19 13.60
C PRO A 26 6.97 -2.69 13.64
N ALA A 27 7.53 -3.44 14.60
CA ALA A 27 7.32 -4.90 14.66
C ALA A 27 5.83 -5.28 14.71
N SER A 28 4.99 -4.41 15.28
CA SER A 28 3.53 -4.52 15.28
C SER A 28 2.91 -4.48 13.87
N MET A 29 3.50 -3.74 12.92
CA MET A 29 3.08 -3.70 11.51
C MET A 29 3.35 -5.01 10.79
N CYS A 30 4.49 -5.65 11.06
CA CYS A 30 4.94 -6.80 10.29
C CYS A 30 3.90 -7.94 10.30
N THR A 31 3.31 -8.23 11.46
CA THR A 31 2.27 -9.27 11.57
C THR A 31 1.01 -8.90 10.78
N ALA A 32 0.53 -7.65 10.91
CA ALA A 32 -0.67 -7.18 10.21
C ALA A 32 -0.47 -7.21 8.68
N LEU A 33 0.66 -6.69 8.21
CA LEU A 33 1.02 -6.67 6.78
C LEU A 33 1.24 -8.08 6.23
N LYS A 34 1.83 -9.00 6.99
CA LYS A 34 1.99 -10.40 6.59
C LYS A 34 0.64 -11.11 6.45
N THR A 35 -0.28 -10.90 7.39
CA THR A 35 -1.65 -11.44 7.30
C THR A 35 -2.40 -10.86 6.09
N LEU A 36 -2.26 -9.56 5.84
CA LEU A 36 -2.85 -8.91 4.68
C LEU A 36 -2.28 -9.47 3.37
N ASN A 37 -0.96 -9.62 3.29
CA ASN A 37 -0.28 -10.22 2.13
C ASN A 37 -0.73 -11.66 1.87
N GLY A 38 -0.85 -12.47 2.93
CA GLY A 38 -1.41 -13.81 2.85
C GLY A 38 -2.82 -13.83 2.26
N SER A 39 -3.68 -12.88 2.66
CA SER A 39 -5.04 -12.75 2.11
C SER A 39 -5.02 -12.33 0.63
N LEU A 40 -4.15 -11.39 0.25
CA LEU A 40 -3.98 -10.92 -1.13
C LEU A 40 -3.42 -11.99 -2.07
N SER A 41 -2.67 -12.98 -1.56
CA SER A 41 -2.19 -14.11 -2.38
C SER A 41 -3.34 -14.88 -3.06
N ASN A 42 -4.51 -14.95 -2.42
CA ASN A 42 -5.70 -15.64 -2.92
C ASN A 42 -6.54 -14.81 -3.90
N ARG A 43 -6.11 -13.57 -4.23
CA ARG A 43 -6.88 -12.61 -5.05
C ARG A 43 -7.32 -13.19 -6.39
N ARG A 44 -6.49 -14.02 -7.04
CA ARG A 44 -6.79 -14.56 -8.37
C ARG A 44 -8.01 -15.48 -8.34
N ARG A 45 -8.13 -16.32 -7.32
CA ARG A 45 -9.27 -17.22 -7.16
C ARG A 45 -10.55 -16.42 -6.96
N TYR A 46 -10.55 -15.53 -5.97
CA TYR A 46 -11.77 -14.85 -5.55
C TYR A 46 -12.14 -13.62 -6.39
N MET A 47 -11.17 -12.91 -6.98
CA MET A 47 -11.41 -11.65 -7.71
C MET A 47 -11.36 -11.81 -9.23
N LYS A 48 -11.02 -13.00 -9.75
CA LYS A 48 -11.01 -13.29 -11.20
C LYS A 48 -11.83 -14.53 -11.53
N HIS A 49 -11.49 -15.70 -10.98
CA HIS A 49 -12.13 -16.95 -11.41
C HIS A 49 -13.62 -17.02 -11.02
N ASN A 50 -14.00 -16.40 -9.91
CA ASN A 50 -15.38 -16.36 -9.43
C ASN A 50 -16.25 -15.27 -10.08
N PHE A 51 -15.70 -14.47 -11.00
CA PHE A 51 -16.41 -13.39 -11.67
C PHE A 51 -16.63 -13.73 -13.16
N PRO A 52 -17.69 -13.21 -13.79
CA PRO A 52 -17.86 -13.34 -15.24
C PRO A 52 -16.68 -12.76 -16.02
N ILE A 53 -16.46 -13.27 -17.24
CA ILE A 53 -15.44 -12.75 -18.15
C ILE A 53 -15.76 -11.29 -18.46
N ASN A 54 -14.74 -10.42 -18.41
CA ASN A 54 -14.84 -8.97 -18.62
C ASN A 54 -15.79 -8.24 -17.65
N TYR A 55 -16.04 -8.82 -16.49
CA TYR A 55 -16.78 -8.13 -15.43
C TYR A 55 -15.98 -6.91 -14.92
N THR A 56 -16.65 -5.76 -14.83
CA THR A 56 -16.07 -4.49 -14.37
C THR A 56 -16.97 -3.82 -13.35
N ILE A 57 -16.37 -3.01 -12.47
CA ILE A 57 -17.07 -2.25 -11.43
C ILE A 57 -16.74 -0.79 -11.64
N ARG A 58 -17.76 0.08 -11.53
CA ARG A 58 -17.58 1.53 -11.64
C ARG A 58 -16.91 2.08 -10.38
N VAL A 59 -15.82 2.81 -10.57
CA VAL A 59 -15.05 3.50 -9.53
C VAL A 59 -14.74 4.91 -10.01
N HIS A 60 -14.43 5.83 -9.09
CA HIS A 60 -13.90 7.14 -9.43
C HIS A 60 -12.44 7.01 -9.86
N TYR A 61 -11.97 7.98 -10.65
CA TYR A 61 -10.62 7.95 -11.19
C TYR A 61 -9.55 7.95 -10.08
N GLU A 62 -9.80 8.69 -9.00
CA GLU A 62 -8.94 8.82 -7.84
C GLU A 62 -8.81 7.52 -7.04
N GLU A 63 -9.79 6.62 -7.15
CA GLU A 63 -9.78 5.31 -6.49
C GLU A 63 -8.88 4.30 -7.21
N VAL A 64 -8.41 4.63 -8.42
CA VAL A 64 -7.41 3.85 -9.14
C VAL A 64 -6.01 4.25 -8.66
N PHE A 65 -5.64 3.73 -7.50
CA PHE A 65 -4.40 4.08 -6.82
C PHE A 65 -3.27 3.11 -7.13
N LYS A 66 -2.44 3.46 -8.12
CA LYS A 66 -1.29 2.66 -8.59
C LYS A 66 0.02 3.25 -8.10
N LEU A 67 1.11 2.49 -8.27
CA LEU A 67 2.47 2.96 -7.99
C LEU A 67 2.84 4.24 -8.74
N SER A 68 2.32 4.42 -9.97
CA SER A 68 2.49 5.67 -10.72
C SER A 68 1.88 6.89 -10.02
N ASN A 69 0.77 6.72 -9.32
CA ASN A 69 0.16 7.79 -8.52
C ASN A 69 1.06 8.14 -7.34
N ILE A 70 1.60 7.12 -6.65
CA ILE A 70 2.54 7.29 -5.53
C ILE A 70 3.79 8.06 -5.99
N ASN A 71 4.43 7.61 -7.06
CA ASN A 71 5.62 8.25 -7.60
C ASN A 71 5.33 9.70 -8.03
N ARG A 72 4.19 9.95 -8.68
CA ARG A 72 3.78 11.31 -9.07
C ARG A 72 3.60 12.21 -7.85
N MET A 73 2.94 11.75 -6.80
CA MET A 73 2.74 12.57 -5.59
C MET A 73 4.06 12.85 -4.88
N ARG A 74 4.96 11.87 -4.76
CA ARG A 74 6.31 12.08 -4.20
C ARG A 74 7.11 13.14 -4.96
N LEU A 75 6.91 13.28 -6.27
CA LEU A 75 7.62 14.24 -7.11
C LEU A 75 7.00 15.65 -7.10
N HIS A 76 5.68 15.76 -6.92
CA HIS A 76 4.96 17.02 -7.13
C HIS A 76 4.36 17.63 -5.86
N VAL A 77 4.35 16.91 -4.73
CA VAL A 77 3.85 17.42 -3.45
C VAL A 77 5.05 17.62 -2.53
N GLU A 78 5.46 18.88 -2.38
CA GLU A 78 6.55 19.25 -1.47
C GLU A 78 6.18 18.91 -0.02
N GLY A 79 7.13 18.35 0.72
CA GLY A 79 6.93 17.96 2.13
C GLY A 79 5.96 16.79 2.32
N LEU A 80 5.65 16.00 1.28
CA LEU A 80 4.77 14.85 1.41
C LEU A 80 5.38 13.76 2.29
N ASP A 81 4.71 13.47 3.40
CA ASP A 81 5.08 12.37 4.28
C ASP A 81 4.75 11.01 3.67
N GLU A 82 5.66 10.05 3.82
CA GLU A 82 5.45 8.66 3.45
C GLU A 82 4.30 8.03 4.26
N LEU A 83 4.13 8.42 5.51
CA LEU A 83 3.06 7.90 6.37
C LEU A 83 1.67 8.36 5.89
N VAL A 84 1.57 9.56 5.31
CA VAL A 84 0.34 10.03 4.63
C VAL A 84 0.03 9.15 3.42
N LEU A 85 1.03 8.81 2.60
CA LEU A 85 0.88 7.92 1.46
C LEU A 85 0.44 6.51 1.87
N GLN A 86 1.02 5.98 2.95
CA GLN A 86 0.67 4.67 3.49
C GLN A 86 -0.76 4.65 4.03
N ARG A 87 -1.17 5.69 4.78
CA ARG A 87 -2.55 5.83 5.25
C ARG A 87 -3.54 5.95 4.09
N LEU A 88 -3.23 6.77 3.09
CA LEU A 88 -4.05 6.94 1.89
C LEU A 88 -4.22 5.59 1.16
N TRP A 89 -3.15 4.80 1.07
CA TRP A 89 -3.22 3.46 0.47
C TRP A 89 -4.21 2.55 1.21
N PHE A 90 -4.21 2.52 2.55
CA PHE A 90 -5.19 1.74 3.31
C PHE A 90 -6.62 2.21 3.02
N GLN A 91 -6.85 3.52 3.06
CA GLN A 91 -8.19 4.12 2.90
C GLN A 91 -8.78 3.86 1.51
N VAL A 92 -7.99 4.08 0.45
CA VAL A 92 -8.46 3.86 -0.93
C VAL A 92 -8.77 2.38 -1.15
N ASN A 93 -7.88 1.47 -0.76
CA ASN A 93 -8.12 0.04 -0.94
C ASN A 93 -9.34 -0.45 -0.14
N ARG A 94 -9.50 0.01 1.11
CA ARG A 94 -10.69 -0.29 1.92
C ARG A 94 -11.97 0.24 1.27
N GLY A 95 -11.94 1.46 0.75
CA GLY A 95 -13.06 2.06 0.02
C GLY A 95 -13.47 1.25 -1.22
N VAL A 96 -12.49 0.84 -2.03
CA VAL A 96 -12.71 -0.01 -3.20
C VAL A 96 -13.29 -1.36 -2.80
N LEU A 97 -12.76 -2.03 -1.77
CA LEU A 97 -13.28 -3.31 -1.29
C LEU A 97 -14.74 -3.21 -0.84
N LYS A 98 -15.12 -2.12 -0.15
CA LYS A 98 -16.54 -1.86 0.19
C LYS A 98 -17.42 -1.73 -1.04
N LYS A 99 -16.95 -1.06 -2.11
CA LYS A 99 -17.70 -0.98 -3.37
C LYS A 99 -17.85 -2.35 -4.03
N ILE A 100 -16.81 -3.17 -4.02
CA ILE A 100 -16.87 -4.54 -4.54
C ILE A 100 -17.87 -5.38 -3.75
N ILE A 101 -17.87 -5.30 -2.41
CA ILE A 101 -18.84 -6.00 -1.55
C ILE A 101 -20.28 -5.59 -1.88
N ARG A 102 -20.52 -4.29 -2.10
CA ARG A 102 -21.86 -3.76 -2.41
C ARG A 102 -22.48 -4.32 -3.69
N VAL A 103 -21.66 -4.65 -4.69
CA VAL A 103 -22.16 -5.21 -5.96
C VAL A 103 -22.27 -6.74 -5.93
N MET A 104 -21.78 -7.40 -4.88
CA MET A 104 -21.86 -8.86 -4.74
C MET A 104 -23.15 -9.29 -4.04
N PRO A 105 -23.91 -10.25 -4.62
CA PRO A 105 -25.01 -10.91 -3.93
C PRO A 105 -24.57 -11.57 -2.63
N GLU A 106 -25.49 -11.78 -1.69
CA GLU A 106 -25.16 -12.32 -0.35
C GLU A 106 -24.51 -13.69 -0.40
N ARG A 107 -24.96 -14.53 -1.33
CA ARG A 107 -24.44 -15.89 -1.56
C ARG A 107 -23.27 -15.95 -2.55
N HIS A 108 -22.72 -14.81 -2.96
CA HIS A 108 -21.61 -14.79 -3.92
C HIS A 108 -20.36 -15.46 -3.31
N PRO A 109 -19.69 -16.39 -4.01
CA PRO A 109 -18.59 -17.19 -3.45
C PRO A 109 -17.37 -16.37 -2.99
N SER A 110 -17.23 -15.14 -3.50
CA SER A 110 -16.16 -14.22 -3.08
C SER A 110 -16.55 -13.25 -1.98
N ARG A 111 -17.84 -13.15 -1.61
CA ARG A 111 -18.29 -12.09 -0.70
C ARG A 111 -17.67 -12.22 0.68
N GLN A 112 -17.61 -13.42 1.25
CA GLN A 112 -16.94 -13.65 2.53
C GLN A 112 -15.45 -13.31 2.48
N TYR A 113 -14.76 -13.74 1.41
CA TYR A 113 -13.34 -13.42 1.21
C TYR A 113 -13.10 -11.91 1.13
N THR A 114 -13.90 -11.17 0.34
CA THR A 114 -13.72 -9.74 0.16
C THR A 114 -14.08 -8.95 1.42
N THR A 115 -15.09 -9.37 2.17
CA THR A 115 -15.42 -8.79 3.49
C THR A 115 -14.29 -9.00 4.48
N GLU A 116 -13.72 -10.20 4.52
CA GLU A 116 -12.58 -10.49 5.39
C GLU A 116 -11.35 -9.68 4.97
N LEU A 117 -11.10 -9.55 3.67
CA LEU A 117 -10.01 -8.72 3.17
C LEU A 117 -10.20 -7.24 3.56
N GLU A 118 -11.40 -6.69 3.44
CA GLU A 118 -11.73 -5.32 3.89
C GLU A 118 -11.45 -5.14 5.38
N ARG A 119 -11.86 -6.12 6.19
CA ARG A 119 -11.56 -6.17 7.62
C ARG A 119 -10.05 -6.17 7.88
N ARG A 120 -9.26 -6.96 7.16
CA ARG A 120 -7.79 -6.98 7.33
C ARG A 120 -7.15 -5.63 6.97
N PHE A 121 -7.65 -4.94 5.95
CA PHE A 121 -7.22 -3.57 5.66
C PHE A 121 -7.53 -2.62 6.81
N ARG A 122 -8.76 -2.66 7.35
CA ARG A 122 -9.16 -1.83 8.51
C ARG A 122 -8.31 -2.12 9.75
N ASP A 123 -8.11 -3.39 10.06
CA ASP A 123 -7.37 -3.80 11.24
C ASP A 123 -5.89 -3.40 11.10
N ALA A 124 -5.28 -3.56 9.91
CA ALA A 124 -3.92 -3.10 9.64
C ALA A 124 -3.76 -1.57 9.68
N GLU A 125 -4.74 -0.82 9.15
CA GLU A 125 -4.79 0.65 9.29
C GLU A 125 -4.88 1.06 10.77
N GLY A 126 -5.65 0.34 11.58
CA GLY A 126 -5.76 0.59 13.02
C GLY A 126 -4.43 0.43 13.75
N VAL A 127 -3.69 -0.65 13.47
CA VAL A 127 -2.35 -0.83 14.03
C VAL A 127 -1.41 0.28 13.51
N PHE A 128 -1.55 0.69 12.24
CA PHE A 128 -0.69 1.71 11.61
C PHE A 128 -0.85 3.07 12.29
N VAL A 129 -2.09 3.47 12.54
CA VAL A 129 -2.44 4.68 13.30
C VAL A 129 -1.89 4.62 14.72
N GLN A 130 -1.98 3.45 15.36
CA GLN A 130 -1.50 3.28 16.74
C GLN A 130 0.04 3.32 16.84
N SER A 131 0.76 2.87 15.81
CA SER A 131 2.23 2.93 15.78
C SER A 131 2.78 4.30 15.38
N HIS A 132 1.96 5.21 14.84
CA HIS A 132 2.36 6.55 14.39
C HIS A 132 1.43 7.66 14.93
N PRO A 133 1.31 7.82 16.26
CA PRO A 133 0.31 8.71 16.86
C PRO A 133 0.56 10.20 16.60
N ALA A 134 1.80 10.63 16.39
CA ALA A 134 2.17 12.04 16.22
C ALA A 134 1.65 12.65 14.90
N GLU A 135 1.45 11.84 13.87
CA GLU A 135 1.12 12.32 12.52
C GLU A 135 -0.38 12.21 12.19
N VAL A 136 -1.13 11.44 12.97
CA VAL A 136 -2.59 11.36 12.87
C VAL A 136 -3.24 12.70 13.26
N SER A 137 -2.61 13.44 14.16
CA SER A 137 -3.07 14.76 14.64
C SER A 137 -2.79 15.91 13.67
N GLN A 138 -1.89 15.75 12.70
CA GLN A 138 -1.55 16.79 11.72
C GLN A 138 -2.37 16.67 10.41
N SER A 139 -3.23 15.66 10.29
CA SER A 139 -4.01 15.33 9.09
C SER A 139 -5.53 15.40 9.29
N SER A 140 -6.01 15.96 10.40
CA SER A 140 -7.45 16.26 10.64
C SER A 140 -7.73 17.75 10.54
#